data_AF-A0A926IJ04-F1
#
_entry.id   AF-A0A926IJ04-F1
#
_cell.length_a   1.000
_cell.length_b   1.000
_cell.length_c   1.000
_cell.angle_alpha   90.00
_cell.angle_beta   90.00
_cell.angle_gamma   90.00
#
_symmetry.space_group_name_H-M   'P 1'
#
loop_
_entity.id
_entity.type
_entity.pdbx_description
1 polymer ?
#
loop_
_entity_poly.entity_id
_entity_poly.type
_entity_poly.pdbx_seq_one_letter_code
_entity_poly.pdbx_strand_id
1 'polypeptide(L)'
;MKTNENQKSTREYKVYIHRLKTWVEVTEEQYYAYYRDIWATRKRAQAHGQCMCPKSKTWMCDGDCLACEFRAAGDNLSLDYTVEDGEGNQKSWADNLQDDTPDAQSIMEDRELLCALYQKLQELDPEGRRICELIMEGKSERDIASIMGYNNQSAVNYRKQKAFDRLRVLLGDYI
;
A
#
# COMPACT_ATOMS: atom_id res chain seq x y z
N MET A 1 -9.83 33.57 -52.11
CA MET A 1 -9.65 32.99 -50.76
C MET A 1 -11.03 32.77 -50.18
N LYS A 2 -11.50 31.52 -50.10
CA LYS A 2 -12.78 31.20 -49.46
C LYS A 2 -12.47 30.80 -48.02
N THR A 3 -12.86 31.64 -47.07
CA THR A 3 -12.77 31.37 -45.64
C THR A 3 -13.78 30.28 -45.31
N ASN A 4 -13.30 29.10 -44.90
CA ASN A 4 -14.17 28.04 -44.41
C ASN A 4 -14.69 28.46 -43.02
N GLU A 5 -15.93 28.94 -42.98
CA GLU A 5 -16.67 29.10 -41.73
C GLU A 5 -16.88 27.71 -41.12
N ASN A 6 -16.25 27.51 -39.96
CA ASN A 6 -16.28 26.27 -39.22
C ASN A 6 -17.72 26.08 -38.69
N GLN A 7 -18.50 25.22 -39.34
CA GLN A 7 -19.85 24.84 -38.91
C GLN A 7 -19.76 24.20 -37.51
N LYS A 8 -19.92 25.00 -36.46
CA LYS A 8 -20.20 24.50 -35.10
C LYS A 8 -21.52 23.74 -35.18
N SER A 9 -21.48 22.41 -35.16
CA SER A 9 -22.69 21.61 -35.02
C SER A 9 -23.42 22.05 -33.76
N THR A 10 -24.66 22.50 -33.88
CA THR A 10 -25.51 22.90 -32.75
C THR A 10 -25.86 21.64 -31.96
N ARG A 11 -25.03 21.28 -30.97
CA ARG A 11 -25.32 20.16 -30.06
C ARG A 11 -26.50 20.56 -29.18
N GLU A 12 -27.60 19.83 -29.29
CA GLU A 12 -28.72 19.95 -28.36
C GLU A 12 -28.32 19.33 -27.02
N TYR A 13 -28.32 20.14 -25.95
CA TYR A 13 -28.03 19.66 -24.59
C TYR A 13 -29.35 19.33 -23.88
N LYS A 14 -29.44 18.10 -23.36
CA LYS A 14 -30.64 17.58 -22.68
C LYS A 14 -30.25 16.95 -21.35
N VAL A 15 -31.01 17.25 -20.31
CA VAL A 15 -30.86 16.67 -18.97
C VAL A 15 -32.08 15.79 -18.69
N TYR A 16 -31.85 14.61 -18.12
CA TYR A 16 -32.92 13.72 -17.70
C TYR A 16 -33.24 13.96 -16.22
N ILE A 17 -34.50 14.28 -15.90
CA ILE A 17 -34.95 14.50 -14.53
C ILE A 17 -35.66 13.24 -14.02
N HIS A 18 -35.01 12.47 -13.15
CA HIS A 18 -35.50 11.18 -12.66
C HIS A 18 -36.86 11.24 -11.97
N ARG A 19 -37.12 12.30 -11.19
CA ARG A 19 -38.41 12.50 -10.51
C ARG A 19 -39.58 12.66 -11.50
N LEU A 20 -39.34 13.33 -12.62
CA LEU A 20 -40.36 13.64 -13.63
C LEU A 20 -40.36 12.64 -14.79
N LYS A 21 -39.30 11.82 -14.91
CA LYS A 21 -39.04 10.90 -16.03
C LYS A 21 -39.07 11.58 -17.39
N THR A 22 -38.70 12.85 -17.45
CA THR A 22 -38.71 13.67 -18.68
C THR A 22 -37.34 14.22 -19.02
N TRP A 23 -37.15 14.50 -20.30
CA TRP A 23 -35.98 15.21 -20.83
C TRP A 23 -36.27 16.70 -20.87
N VAL A 24 -35.35 17.50 -20.35
CA VAL A 24 -35.41 18.96 -20.37
C VAL A 24 -34.26 19.48 -21.21
N GLU A 25 -34.58 20.32 -22.19
CA GLU A 25 -33.60 21.04 -23.00
C GLU A 25 -32.98 22.16 -22.18
N VAL A 26 -31.65 22.23 -22.17
CA VAL A 26 -30.89 23.16 -21.35
C VAL A 26 -29.78 23.82 -22.17
N THR A 27 -29.21 24.90 -21.65
CA THR A 27 -27.98 25.45 -22.21
C THR A 27 -26.78 24.56 -21.90
N GLU A 28 -25.68 24.75 -22.64
CA GLU A 28 -24.42 24.04 -22.39
C GLU A 28 -23.92 24.23 -20.95
N GLU A 29 -23.95 25.46 -20.46
CA GLU A 29 -23.51 25.81 -19.10
C GLU A 29 -24.33 25.08 -18.03
N GLN A 30 -25.65 25.04 -18.21
CA GLN A 30 -26.56 24.33 -17.32
C GLN A 30 -26.34 22.81 -17.36
N TYR A 31 -26.10 22.25 -18.55
CA TYR A 31 -25.81 20.82 -18.72
C TYR A 31 -24.55 20.40 -17.94
N TYR A 32 -23.45 21.13 -18.12
CA TYR A 32 -22.20 20.82 -17.42
C TYR A 32 -22.30 21.13 -15.92
N ALA A 33 -22.98 22.22 -15.52
CA ALA A 33 -23.20 22.51 -14.12
C ALA A 33 -23.97 21.38 -13.42
N TYR A 34 -24.98 20.81 -14.08
CA TYR A 34 -25.76 19.69 -13.55
C TYR A 34 -24.95 18.40 -13.45
N TYR A 35 -24.29 17.98 -14.54
CA TYR A 35 -23.64 16.67 -14.59
C TYR A 35 -22.23 16.63 -13.99
N ARG A 36 -21.55 17.75 -13.77
CA ARG A 36 -20.15 17.78 -13.31
C ARG A 36 -19.94 17.00 -12.01
N ASP A 37 -20.74 17.29 -10.99
CA ASP A 37 -20.60 16.65 -9.68
C ASP A 37 -21.06 15.19 -9.70
N ILE A 38 -22.08 14.88 -10.51
CA ILE A 38 -22.57 13.52 -10.77
C ILE A 38 -21.46 12.67 -11.40
N TRP A 39 -20.79 13.19 -12.44
CA TRP A 39 -19.69 12.50 -13.10
C TRP A 39 -18.48 12.35 -12.19
N ALA A 40 -18.16 13.35 -11.38
CA ALA A 40 -17.09 13.26 -10.39
C ALA A 40 -17.37 12.15 -9.35
N THR A 41 -18.60 12.08 -8.84
CA THR A 41 -19.05 11.06 -7.91
C THR A 41 -18.99 9.68 -8.53
N ARG A 42 -19.54 9.53 -9.75
CA ARG A 42 -19.48 8.26 -10.49
C ARG A 42 -18.04 7.83 -10.76
N LYS A 43 -17.17 8.75 -11.20
CA LYS A 43 -15.76 8.42 -11.49
C LYS A 43 -15.05 7.92 -10.25
N ARG A 44 -15.28 8.54 -9.08
CA ARG A 44 -14.76 8.07 -7.80
C ARG A 44 -15.30 6.68 -7.46
N ALA A 45 -16.61 6.47 -7.52
CA ALA A 45 -17.23 5.17 -7.25
C ALA A 45 -16.73 4.07 -8.21
N GLN A 46 -16.51 4.38 -9.49
CA GLN A 46 -15.92 3.44 -10.46
C GLN A 46 -14.46 3.11 -10.13
N ALA A 47 -13.65 4.07 -9.68
CA ALA A 47 -12.27 3.84 -9.28
C ALA A 47 -12.16 2.85 -8.10
N HIS A 48 -13.15 2.87 -7.21
CA HIS A 48 -13.28 1.96 -6.07
C HIS A 48 -14.07 0.67 -6.40
N GLY A 49 -14.45 0.44 -7.67
CA GLY A 49 -15.26 -0.71 -8.06
C GLY A 49 -16.69 -0.71 -7.49
N GLN A 50 -17.15 0.39 -6.89
CA GLN A 50 -18.45 0.55 -6.24
C GLN A 50 -19.59 0.90 -7.22
N CYS A 51 -19.28 1.14 -8.51
CA CYS A 51 -20.26 1.49 -9.53
C CYS A 51 -20.05 0.68 -10.81
N MET A 52 -21.05 -0.10 -11.19
CA MET A 52 -21.08 -0.93 -12.41
C MET A 52 -21.89 -0.29 -13.55
N CYS A 53 -22.20 1.02 -13.46
CA CYS A 53 -23.05 1.69 -14.44
C CYS A 53 -22.38 1.71 -15.83
N PRO A 54 -23.03 1.15 -16.88
CA PRO A 54 -22.46 1.12 -18.22
C PRO A 54 -22.44 2.52 -18.85
N LYS A 55 -21.52 2.75 -19.80
CA LYS A 55 -21.40 4.06 -20.48
C LYS A 55 -22.70 4.50 -21.18
N SER A 56 -23.48 3.55 -21.69
CA SER A 56 -24.77 3.81 -22.36
C SER A 56 -25.87 4.34 -21.44
N LYS A 57 -25.80 4.08 -20.13
CA LYS A 57 -26.79 4.51 -19.13
C LYS A 57 -26.32 5.67 -18.26
N THR A 58 -25.27 6.37 -18.67
CA THR A 58 -24.70 7.52 -17.92
C THR A 58 -25.73 8.63 -17.67
N TRP A 59 -26.64 8.84 -18.61
CA TRP A 59 -27.71 9.84 -18.50
C TRP A 59 -28.72 9.54 -17.37
N MET A 60 -28.75 8.30 -16.88
CA MET A 60 -29.57 7.87 -15.75
C MET A 60 -28.81 8.00 -14.41
N CYS A 61 -27.61 8.57 -14.38
CA CYS A 61 -26.92 8.84 -13.13
C CYS A 61 -27.39 10.18 -12.57
N ASP A 62 -27.92 10.18 -11.34
CA ASP A 62 -28.28 11.36 -10.54
C ASP A 62 -27.27 11.65 -9.43
N GLY A 63 -26.30 10.76 -9.21
CA GLY A 63 -25.27 10.88 -8.19
C GLY A 63 -25.65 10.26 -6.83
N ASP A 64 -26.88 9.78 -6.65
CA ASP A 64 -27.29 9.08 -5.43
C ASP A 64 -26.90 7.59 -5.51
N CYS A 65 -25.68 7.30 -5.07
CA CYS A 65 -25.17 5.93 -5.07
C CYS A 65 -25.86 5.01 -4.06
N LEU A 66 -26.56 5.52 -3.04
CA LEU A 66 -27.13 4.67 -1.99
C LEU A 66 -28.32 3.87 -2.49
N ALA A 67 -29.17 4.49 -3.33
CA ALA A 67 -30.34 3.89 -3.95
C ALA A 67 -30.11 3.40 -5.40
N CYS A 68 -28.87 3.47 -5.89
CA CYS A 68 -28.56 3.16 -7.29
C CYS A 68 -28.57 1.65 -7.57
N GLU A 69 -29.27 1.24 -8.63
CA GLU A 69 -29.30 -0.15 -9.10
C GLU A 69 -27.93 -0.67 -9.59
N PHE A 70 -27.02 0.23 -9.95
CA PHE A 70 -25.67 -0.12 -10.40
C PHE A 70 -24.64 -0.09 -9.28
N ARG A 71 -25.06 0.05 -8.02
CA ARG A 71 -24.16 0.02 -6.86
C ARG A 71 -23.55 -1.37 -6.71
N ALA A 72 -22.25 -1.41 -6.45
CA ALA A 72 -21.51 -2.60 -6.07
C ALA A 72 -20.82 -2.38 -4.73
N ALA A 73 -20.45 -3.47 -4.05
CA ALA A 73 -19.67 -3.39 -2.81
C ALA A 73 -18.29 -2.73 -3.05
N GLY A 74 -17.70 -2.99 -4.21
CA GLY A 74 -16.36 -2.52 -4.55
C GLY A 74 -15.33 -2.99 -3.54
N ASP A 75 -14.50 -2.06 -3.08
CA ASP A 75 -13.48 -2.25 -2.06
C ASP A 75 -13.99 -2.19 -0.59
N ASN A 76 -15.30 -2.10 -0.35
CA ASN A 76 -15.87 -2.07 1.01
C ASN A 76 -16.30 -3.46 1.53
N LEU A 77 -15.84 -4.54 0.91
CA LEU A 77 -16.22 -5.87 1.36
C LEU A 77 -15.56 -6.16 2.72
N SER A 78 -16.32 -6.67 3.68
CA SER A 78 -15.77 -7.07 4.98
C SER A 78 -14.77 -8.21 4.80
N LEU A 79 -13.71 -8.22 5.60
CA LEU A 79 -12.81 -9.38 5.69
C LEU A 79 -13.55 -10.64 6.14
N ASP A 80 -14.58 -10.46 6.97
CA ASP A 80 -15.47 -11.54 7.44
C ASP A 80 -16.48 -11.99 6.38
N TYR A 81 -16.50 -11.37 5.20
CA TYR A 81 -17.39 -11.79 4.13
C TYR A 81 -16.98 -13.19 3.64
N THR A 82 -17.90 -14.13 3.72
CA THR A 82 -17.69 -15.53 3.31
C THR A 82 -18.13 -15.78 1.88
N VAL A 83 -17.33 -16.54 1.13
CA VAL A 83 -17.67 -17.10 -0.18
C VAL A 83 -17.71 -18.63 -0.06
N GLU A 84 -18.70 -19.26 -0.70
CA GLU A 84 -18.76 -20.72 -0.79
C GLU A 84 -17.78 -21.22 -1.85
N ASP A 85 -16.93 -22.18 -1.48
CA ASP A 85 -16.08 -22.90 -2.44
C ASP A 85 -16.89 -23.91 -3.25
N GLY A 86 -16.24 -24.54 -4.26
CA GLY A 86 -16.89 -25.55 -5.11
C GLY A 86 -17.30 -26.83 -4.36
N GLU A 87 -16.90 -26.99 -3.10
CA GLU A 87 -17.21 -28.12 -2.22
C GLU A 87 -18.27 -27.76 -1.16
N GLY A 88 -18.75 -26.50 -1.16
CA GLY A 88 -19.79 -26.01 -0.24
C GLY A 88 -19.27 -25.51 1.11
N ASN A 89 -17.95 -25.38 1.30
CA ASN A 89 -17.39 -24.78 2.50
C ASN A 89 -17.38 -23.25 2.39
N GLN A 90 -17.66 -22.57 3.50
CA GLN A 90 -17.54 -21.12 3.57
C GLN A 90 -16.13 -20.72 3.92
N LYS A 91 -15.50 -19.89 3.09
CA LYS A 91 -14.19 -19.29 3.36
C LYS A 91 -14.30 -17.78 3.37
N SER A 92 -13.79 -17.14 4.41
CA SER A 92 -13.74 -15.67 4.51
C SER A 92 -12.55 -15.13 3.73
N TRP A 93 -12.57 -13.82 3.44
CA TRP A 93 -11.38 -13.15 2.90
C TRP A 93 -10.24 -13.12 3.92
N ALA A 94 -10.56 -13.03 5.22
CA ALA A 94 -9.58 -13.06 6.29
C ALA A 94 -8.74 -14.36 6.29
N ASP A 95 -9.36 -15.51 5.96
CA ASP A 95 -8.69 -16.81 5.92
C ASP A 95 -7.63 -16.94 4.81
N ASN A 96 -7.59 -15.99 3.88
CA ASN A 96 -6.60 -15.95 2.79
C ASN A 96 -5.50 -14.90 3.04
N LEU A 97 -5.58 -14.13 4.14
CA LEU A 97 -4.50 -13.23 4.51
C LEU A 97 -3.31 -14.08 4.93
N GLN A 98 -2.18 -13.87 4.26
CA GLN A 98 -0.93 -14.45 4.68
C GLN A 98 -0.50 -13.81 6.00
N ASP A 99 -0.04 -14.64 6.94
CA ASP A 99 0.60 -14.12 8.15
C ASP A 99 1.97 -13.54 7.78
N ASP A 100 2.22 -12.32 8.21
CA ASP A 100 3.51 -11.64 8.02
C ASP A 100 4.59 -12.16 8.99
N THR A 101 4.24 -13.09 9.90
CA THR A 101 5.23 -13.74 10.76
C THR A 101 6.23 -14.54 9.91
N PRO A 102 7.54 -14.44 10.21
CA PRO A 102 8.54 -15.30 9.58
C PRO A 102 8.20 -16.78 9.81
N ASP A 103 8.37 -17.58 8.77
CA ASP A 103 8.21 -19.02 8.91
C ASP A 103 9.34 -19.63 9.77
N ALA A 104 9.10 -20.84 10.28
CA ALA A 104 10.06 -21.50 11.16
C ALA A 104 11.42 -21.76 10.50
N GLN A 105 11.45 -21.97 9.18
CA GLN A 105 12.69 -22.19 8.44
C GLN A 105 13.48 -20.89 8.32
N SER A 106 12.83 -19.78 7.95
CA SER A 106 13.46 -18.45 7.91
C SER A 106 14.08 -18.07 9.26
N ILE A 107 13.37 -18.33 10.38
CA ILE A 107 13.90 -18.09 11.73
C ILE A 107 15.14 -18.94 12.01
N MET A 108 15.16 -20.19 11.56
CA MET A 108 16.31 -21.10 11.74
C MET A 108 17.51 -20.65 10.91
N GLU A 109 17.30 -20.25 9.66
CA GLU A 109 18.33 -19.74 8.76
C GLU A 109 18.98 -18.47 9.32
N ASP A 110 18.17 -17.51 9.78
CA ASP A 110 18.67 -16.28 10.42
C ASP A 110 19.50 -16.58 11.67
N ARG A 111 19.07 -17.56 12.47
CA ARG A 111 19.80 -17.99 13.68
C ARG A 111 21.14 -18.62 13.32
N GLU A 112 21.18 -19.50 12.31
CA GLU A 112 22.42 -20.14 11.86
C GLU A 112 23.40 -19.12 11.28
N LEU A 113 22.91 -18.20 10.46
CA LEU A 113 23.68 -17.08 9.93
C LEU A 113 24.27 -16.23 11.06
N LEU A 114 23.45 -15.85 12.04
CA LEU A 114 23.89 -15.05 13.18
C LEU A 114 24.99 -15.78 13.99
N CYS A 115 24.83 -17.08 14.23
CA CYS A 115 25.85 -17.89 14.90
C CYS A 115 27.17 -17.93 14.12
N ALA A 116 27.11 -18.13 12.80
CA ALA A 116 28.29 -18.14 11.95
C ALA A 116 29.01 -16.77 11.94
N LEU A 117 28.25 -15.68 11.87
CA LEU A 117 28.80 -14.32 11.94
C LEU A 117 29.49 -14.04 13.27
N TYR A 118 28.90 -14.46 14.39
CA TYR A 118 29.53 -14.31 15.69
C TYR A 118 30.82 -15.12 15.82
N GLN A 119 30.87 -16.34 15.29
CA GLN A 119 32.10 -17.14 15.26
C GLN A 119 33.18 -16.46 14.43
N LYS A 120 32.85 -15.95 13.24
CA LYS A 120 33.79 -15.22 12.40
C LYS A 120 34.26 -13.91 13.03
N LEU A 121 33.37 -13.19 13.69
CA LEU A 121 33.73 -11.98 14.40
C LEU A 121 34.62 -12.29 15.62
N GLN A 122 34.43 -13.41 16.31
CA GLN A 122 35.34 -13.85 17.37
C GLN A 122 36.76 -14.12 16.85
N GLU A 123 36.91 -14.69 15.65
CA GLU A 123 38.20 -14.95 15.03
C GLU A 123 38.93 -13.65 14.63
N LEU A 124 38.20 -12.64 14.16
CA LEU A 124 38.78 -11.42 13.56
C LEU A 124 38.84 -10.21 14.49
N ASP A 125 37.86 -10.08 15.39
CA ASP A 125 37.66 -8.95 16.28
C ASP A 125 36.91 -9.33 17.57
N PRO A 126 37.58 -9.97 18.55
CA PRO A 126 36.96 -10.34 19.82
C PRO A 126 36.35 -9.15 20.57
N GLU A 127 36.99 -7.97 20.50
CA GLU A 127 36.44 -6.75 21.10
C GLU A 127 35.18 -6.27 20.37
N GLY A 128 35.21 -6.27 19.04
CA GLY A 128 34.05 -5.94 18.20
C GLY A 128 32.87 -6.87 18.46
N ARG A 129 33.11 -8.18 18.61
CA ARG A 129 32.09 -9.15 19.00
C ARG A 129 31.46 -8.79 20.33
N ARG A 130 32.27 -8.49 21.35
CA ARG A 130 31.76 -8.15 22.68
C ARG A 130 30.90 -6.88 22.66
N ILE A 131 31.25 -5.90 21.83
CA ILE A 131 30.45 -4.69 21.61
C ILE A 131 29.10 -5.05 20.97
N CYS A 132 29.07 -5.91 19.94
CA CYS A 132 27.83 -6.35 19.30
C CYS A 132 26.90 -7.09 20.29
N GLU A 133 27.44 -7.96 21.14
CA GLU A 133 26.67 -8.65 22.19
C GLU A 133 26.02 -7.66 23.15
N LEU A 134 26.78 -6.67 23.65
CA LEU A 134 26.25 -5.66 24.56
C LEU A 134 25.20 -4.75 23.91
N ILE A 135 25.30 -4.51 22.59
CA ILE A 135 24.26 -3.80 21.83
C ILE A 135 22.97 -4.63 21.77
N MET A 136 23.06 -5.94 21.51
CA MET A 136 21.89 -6.82 21.52
C MET A 136 21.23 -6.92 22.90
N GLU A 137 22.03 -6.85 23.97
CA GLU A 137 21.53 -6.75 25.35
C GLU A 137 20.85 -5.40 25.67
N GLY A 138 20.83 -4.46 24.71
CA GLY A 138 20.20 -3.15 24.85
C GLY A 138 21.02 -2.12 25.62
N LYS A 139 22.34 -2.33 25.78
CA LYS A 139 23.23 -1.38 26.49
C LYS A 139 23.49 -0.15 25.63
N SER A 140 23.55 1.02 26.26
CA SER A 140 23.94 2.25 25.55
C SER A 140 25.44 2.26 25.28
N GLU A 141 25.89 3.03 24.29
CA GLU A 141 27.32 3.16 23.95
C GLU A 141 28.17 3.70 25.11
N ARG A 142 27.56 4.46 26.04
CA ARG A 142 28.21 4.93 27.26
C ARG A 142 28.40 3.79 28.26
N ASP A 143 27.36 2.98 28.47
CA ASP A 143 27.44 1.82 29.36
C ASP A 143 28.45 0.80 28.82
N ILE A 144 28.48 0.59 27.50
CA ILE A 144 29.47 -0.25 26.84
C ILE A 144 30.88 0.29 27.07
N ALA A 145 31.10 1.60 26.96
CA ALA A 145 32.40 2.20 27.24
C ALA A 145 32.83 1.95 28.69
N SER A 146 31.92 2.10 29.66
CA SER A 146 32.19 1.79 31.07
C SER A 146 32.49 0.30 31.31
N ILE A 147 31.71 -0.61 30.71
CA ILE A 147 31.89 -2.07 30.82
C ILE A 147 33.22 -2.51 30.21
N MET A 148 33.58 -1.95 29.06
CA MET A 148 34.78 -2.31 28.31
C MET A 148 36.04 -1.53 28.74
N GLY A 149 35.92 -0.62 29.72
CA GLY A 149 37.03 0.18 30.23
C GLY A 149 37.54 1.26 29.26
N TYR A 150 36.68 1.76 28.37
CA TYR A 150 37.01 2.84 27.45
C TYR A 150 36.68 4.21 28.03
N ASN A 151 37.57 5.17 27.80
CA ASN A 151 37.43 6.52 28.34
C ASN A 151 36.25 7.30 27.75
N ASN A 152 35.82 6.98 26.52
CA ASN A 152 34.81 7.75 25.78
C ASN A 152 33.91 6.85 24.90
N GLN A 153 32.64 7.21 24.75
CA GLN A 153 31.68 6.56 23.85
C GLN A 153 32.15 6.55 22.38
N SER A 154 32.95 7.55 21.96
CA SER A 154 33.50 7.64 20.60
C SER A 154 34.41 6.46 20.26
N ALA A 155 35.08 5.86 21.26
CA ALA A 155 35.90 4.67 21.07
C ALA A 155 35.06 3.42 20.79
N VAL A 156 33.88 3.32 21.41
CA VAL A 156 32.89 2.26 21.11
C VAL A 156 32.38 2.44 19.68
N ASN A 157 32.02 3.67 19.29
CA ASN A 157 31.54 3.94 17.94
C ASN A 157 32.55 3.61 16.84
N TYR A 158 33.81 4.01 17.02
CA TYR A 158 34.88 3.67 16.08
C TYR A 158 35.04 2.15 15.94
N ARG A 159 35.08 1.42 17.06
CA ARG A 159 35.20 -0.05 17.05
C ARG A 159 33.98 -0.75 16.47
N LYS A 160 32.77 -0.28 16.79
CA LYS A 160 31.50 -0.74 16.21
C LYS A 160 31.55 -0.62 14.68
N GLN A 161 31.96 0.54 14.18
CA GLN A 161 32.03 0.79 12.74
C GLN A 161 33.08 -0.10 12.08
N LYS A 162 34.27 -0.24 12.69
CA LYS A 162 35.32 -1.16 12.22
C LYS A 162 34.86 -2.62 12.19
N ALA A 163 34.11 -3.07 13.20
CA ALA A 163 33.53 -4.41 13.23
C ALA A 163 32.51 -4.61 12.10
N PHE A 164 31.62 -3.65 11.87
CA PHE A 164 30.68 -3.70 10.75
C PHE A 164 31.37 -3.66 9.39
N ASP A 165 32.42 -2.85 9.21
CA ASP A 165 33.16 -2.79 7.95
C ASP A 165 33.88 -4.11 7.66
N ARG A 166 34.42 -4.77 8.69
CA ARG A 166 34.97 -6.13 8.59
C ARG A 166 33.91 -7.15 8.17
N LEU A 167 32.74 -7.12 8.82
CA LEU A 167 31.62 -8.00 8.47
C LEU A 167 31.14 -7.75 7.03
N ARG A 168 31.06 -6.50 6.59
CA ARG A 168 30.68 -6.14 5.22
C ARG A 168 31.64 -6.70 4.18
N VAL A 169 32.95 -6.68 4.44
CA VAL A 169 33.93 -7.27 3.51
C VAL A 169 33.74 -8.78 3.41
N LEU A 170 33.46 -9.46 4.52
CA LEU A 170 33.23 -10.92 4.54
C LEU A 170 31.90 -11.32 3.92
N LEU A 171 30.87 -10.50 4.14
CA LEU A 171 29.51 -10.70 3.63
C LEU A 171 29.34 -10.18 2.20
N GLY A 172 30.31 -9.42 1.67
CA GLY A 172 30.27 -8.89 0.30
C GLY A 172 30.26 -9.99 -0.78
N ASP A 173 30.66 -11.21 -0.42
CA ASP A 173 30.56 -12.39 -1.29
C ASP A 173 29.21 -13.12 -1.18
N TYR A 174 28.38 -12.77 -0.18
CA TYR A 174 27.10 -13.41 0.16
C TYR A 174 25.87 -12.51 -0.09
N ILE A 175 26.06 -11.23 -0.43
CA ILE A 175 25.02 -10.24 -0.77
C ILE A 175 25.19 -9.83 -2.23
#